data_AF-A0A966NTD9-F1
#
_entry.id   AF-A0A966NTD9-F1
#
_cell.length_a   1.000
_cell.length_b   1.000
_cell.length_c   1.000
_cell.angle_alpha   90.00
_cell.angle_beta   90.00
_cell.angle_gamma   90.00
#
_symmetry.space_group_name_H-M   'P 1'
#
loop_
_entity.id
_entity.type
_entity.pdbx_description
1 polymer ?
#
loop_
_entity_poly.entity_id
_entity_poly.type
_entity_poly.pdbx_seq_one_letter_code
_entity_poly.pdbx_strand_id
1 'polypeptide(L)' 'FKSQMKKADASGAQLALIIGPDELARDEAQLKDLRGTGEQHAVPLSGLLAAVVDALVDS' A
#
# COMPACT_ATOMS: atom_id res chain seq x y z
N PHE A 1 -8.42 -10.97 6.05
CA PHE A 1 -8.46 -9.68 6.79
C PHE A 1 -7.37 -9.47 7.84
N LYS A 2 -6.85 -10.52 8.49
CA LYS A 2 -5.75 -10.44 9.48
C LYS A 2 -4.34 -10.67 8.88
N SER A 3 -4.25 -10.90 7.57
CA SER A 3 -3.03 -11.38 6.90
C SER A 3 -2.32 -10.34 6.03
N GLN A 4 -2.97 -9.24 5.63
CA GLN A 4 -2.32 -8.21 4.80
C GLN A 4 -1.43 -7.29 5.64
N MET A 5 -1.91 -6.81 6.81
CA MET A 5 -1.07 -6.01 7.73
C MET A 5 0.19 -6.77 8.18
N LYS A 6 0.07 -8.09 8.43
CA LYS A 6 1.19 -8.90 8.93
C LYS A 6 2.33 -9.11 7.93
N LYS A 7 2.10 -8.88 6.63
CA LYS A 7 3.14 -8.95 5.59
C LYS A 7 3.82 -7.61 5.32
N ALA A 8 3.13 -6.49 5.52
CA ALA A 8 3.70 -5.16 5.35
C ALA A 8 4.73 -4.83 6.45
N ASP A 9 4.40 -5.12 7.71
CA ASP A 9 5.27 -4.84 8.87
C ASP A 9 6.51 -5.75 8.95
N ALA A 10 6.46 -6.95 8.37
CA ALA A 10 7.55 -7.92 8.46
C ALA A 10 8.74 -7.60 7.52
N SER A 11 8.68 -6.55 6.69
CA SER A 11 9.63 -6.36 5.58
C SER A 11 10.58 -5.16 5.67
N GLY A 12 10.45 -4.26 6.65
CA GLY A 12 11.30 -3.05 6.69
C GLY A 12 11.06 -2.11 5.49
N ALA A 13 9.79 -1.95 5.10
CA ALA A 13 9.36 -1.38 3.83
C ALA A 13 9.53 0.15 3.72
N GLN A 14 9.75 0.63 2.48
CA GLN A 14 9.87 2.05 2.12
C GLN A 14 8.51 2.76 1.98
N LEU A 15 7.42 1.99 1.96
CA LEU A 15 6.06 2.45 1.68
C LEU A 15 5.10 2.02 2.80
N ALA A 16 4.11 2.84 3.10
CA ALA A 16 2.98 2.54 3.97
C ALA A 16 1.71 2.28 3.16
N LEU A 17 0.96 1.25 3.55
CA LEU A 17 -0.34 0.94 2.98
C LEU A 17 -1.43 1.24 4.01
N ILE A 18 -2.38 2.09 3.64
CA ILE A 18 -3.49 2.54 4.48
C ILE A 18 -4.79 2.02 3.86
N ILE A 19 -5.55 1.25 4.63
CA ILE A 19 -6.85 0.73 4.21
C ILE A 19 -7.86 1.02 5.32
N GLY A 20 -8.69 2.04 5.11
CA GLY A 20 -9.84 2.33 5.95
C GLY A 20 -11.06 1.48 5.56
N PRO A 21 -12.12 1.50 6.40
CA PRO A 21 -13.38 0.83 6.08
C PRO A 21 -14.06 1.38 4.82
N ASP A 22 -13.85 2.65 4.49
CA ASP A 22 -14.38 3.28 3.26
C ASP A 22 -13.60 2.80 2.03
N GLU A 23 -12.27 2.89 2.05
CA GLU A 23 -11.40 2.34 0.99
C GLU A 23 -11.69 0.86 0.75
N LEU A 24 -11.90 0.09 1.81
CA LEU A 24 -12.26 -1.30 1.71
C LEU A 24 -13.63 -1.53 1.05
N ALA A 25 -14.62 -0.68 1.35
CA ALA A 25 -15.93 -0.72 0.69
C ALA A 25 -15.85 -0.33 -0.79
N ARG A 26 -14.80 0.40 -1.18
CA ARG A 26 -14.53 0.84 -2.55
C ARG A 26 -13.55 -0.07 -3.30
N ASP A 27 -13.10 -1.15 -2.67
CA ASP A 27 -12.04 -2.02 -3.20
C ASP A 27 -10.75 -1.25 -3.53
N GLU A 28 -10.41 -0.25 -2.72
CA GLU A 28 -9.24 0.60 -2.86
C GLU A 28 -8.34 0.54 -1.61
N ALA A 29 -7.13 1.04 -1.75
CA ALA A 29 -6.16 1.22 -0.68
C ALA A 29 -5.32 2.46 -0.98
N GLN A 30 -4.81 3.12 0.05
CA GLN A 30 -3.96 4.29 -0.09
C GLN A 30 -2.52 3.87 0.12
N LEU A 31 -1.68 4.00 -0.90
CA LEU A 31 -0.23 3.84 -0.77
C LEU A 31 0.39 5.18 -0.47
N LYS A 32 1.24 5.22 0.56
CA LYS A 32 1.97 6.39 1.00
C LYS A 32 3.46 6.11 0.99
N ASP A 33 4.24 6.94 0.31
CA ASP A 33 5.70 6.83 0.37
C ASP A 33 6.22 7.39 1.70
N LEU A 34 7.09 6.63 2.40
CA LEU A 34 7.70 7.05 3.65
C LEU A 34 9.18 7.47 3.50
N ARG A 35 9.83 7.18 2.38
CA ARG A 35 11.24 7.54 2.14
C ARG A 35 11.45 8.54 1.00
N GLY A 36 10.47 8.70 0.11
CA GLY A 36 10.49 9.62 -1.03
C GLY A 36 9.77 10.94 -0.75
N THR A 37 8.87 11.34 -1.65
CA THR A 37 8.17 12.65 -1.64
C THR A 37 7.10 12.77 -0.57
N GLY A 38 6.74 11.68 0.11
CA GLY A 38 5.62 11.66 1.06
C GLY A 38 4.25 11.64 0.38
N GLU A 39 4.21 11.43 -0.94
CA GLU A 39 2.96 11.37 -1.70
C GLU A 39 2.14 10.14 -1.31
N GLN A 40 0.83 10.36 -1.34
CA GLN A 40 -0.16 9.33 -1.08
C GLN A 40 -1.09 9.23 -2.28
N HIS A 41 -1.27 8.02 -2.80
CA HIS A 41 -2.09 7.75 -3.98
C HIS A 41 -2.99 6.55 -3.74
N ALA A 42 -4.23 6.65 -4.23
CA ALA A 42 -5.20 5.58 -4.17
C ALA A 42 -4.88 4.53 -5.23
N VAL A 43 -4.86 3.28 -4.82
CA VAL A 43 -4.63 2.11 -5.67
C VAL A 43 -5.72 1.07 -5.45
N PRO A 44 -6.26 0.46 -6.51
CA PRO A 44 -7.27 -0.57 -6.38
C PRO A 44 -6.70 -1.82 -5.73
N LEU A 45 -7.46 -2.47 -4.83
CA LEU A 45 -7.08 -3.72 -4.16
C LEU A 45 -6.75 -4.84 -5.16
N SER A 46 -7.45 -4.86 -6.30
CA SER A 46 -7.20 -5.81 -7.39
C SER A 46 -5.79 -5.69 -7.98
N GLY A 47 -5.25 -4.47 -8.04
CA GLY A 47 -3.91 -4.16 -8.57
C GLY A 47 -2.87 -3.86 -7.50
N LEU A 48 -3.24 -3.91 -6.23
CA LEU A 48 -2.43 -3.46 -5.11
C LEU A 48 -1.05 -4.14 -5.07
N LEU A 49 -1.01 -5.45 -5.32
CA LEU A 49 0.26 -6.19 -5.29
C LEU A 49 1.22 -5.69 -6.38
N ALA A 50 0.70 -5.44 -7.59
CA ALA A 50 1.51 -4.92 -8.68
C ALA A 50 1.98 -3.49 -8.38
N ALA A 51 1.09 -2.64 -7.87
CA ALA A 51 1.42 -1.25 -7.51
C ALA A 51 2.48 -1.16 -6.40
N VAL A 52 2.41 -2.04 -5.39
CA VAL A 52 3.43 -2.10 -4.33
C VAL A 52 4.78 -2.56 -4.90
N VAL A 53 4.79 -3.56 -5.77
CA VAL A 53 6.03 -4.07 -6.37
C VAL A 53 6.67 -3.03 -7.29
N ASP A 54 5.87 -2.35 -8.11
CA ASP A 54 6.31 -1.27 -9.00
C ASP A 54 6.94 -0.12 -8.20
N ALA A 55 6.25 0.36 -7.16
CA ALA A 55 6.75 1.43 -6.30
C ALA A 55 8.02 1.04 -5.50
N LEU A 56 8.21 -0.25 -5.20
CA LEU A 56 9.44 -0.74 -4.57
C LEU A 56 10.60 -0.92 -5.54
N VAL A 57 10.33 -1.18 -6.83
CA VAL A 57 11.36 -1.35 -7.87
C VAL A 57 11.83 -0.01 -8.42
N ASP A 58 10.98 1.02 -8.41
CA ASP A 58 11.30 2.37 -8.89
C ASP A 58 12.08 3.22 -7.85
N SER A 59 12.25 2.73 -6.62
CA SER A 59 12.93 3.42 -5.49
C SER A 59 14.43 3.10 -5.33
#